data_AF-A0A817SR62-F1
#
_entry.id   AF-A0A817SR62-F1
#
_cell.length_a   1.000
_cell.length_b   1.000
_cell.length_c   1.000
_cell.angle_alpha   90.00
_cell.angle_beta   90.00
_cell.angle_gamma   90.00
#
_symmetry.space_group_name_H-M   'P 1'
#
loop_
_entity.id
_entity.type
_entity.pdbx_description
1 polymer ?
#
loop_
_entity_poly.entity_id
_entity_poly.type
_entity_poly.pdbx_seq_one_letter_code
_entity_poly.pdbx_strand_id
1 'polypeptide(L)'
;MSFLNLCGTRIIRTKVAILGSGMAGMAAARTLSENGISDFLIIEAQSTLGGRMKEIKFGGYTIELGPSWIQGIRNNETGEENPIWTLANKHKLMNIYTDYDDLLTFDQNGFTNYSNIVNQAFDKFDQVVDDAAKRLALGLEDLSFAQGLSLQGWIPQTPHEKVADWWAFDFEYADTPSASSMIETSMHTKTSYARWSEDNHFVIDERGYGTLVREEAKTFTNEKNILYNSTVTKVKYSNRL
;
A
#
# COMPACT_ATOMS: atom_id res chain seq x y z
N MET A 1 31.65 -47.35 13.96
CA MET A 1 32.13 -45.95 13.81
C MET A 1 31.47 -45.40 12.56
N SER A 2 30.30 -44.79 12.73
CA SER A 2 30.07 -43.34 12.81
C SER A 2 29.93 -42.71 11.42
N PHE A 3 28.67 -42.49 11.05
CA PHE A 3 28.22 -41.71 9.91
C PHE A 3 28.74 -40.27 10.02
N LEU A 4 29.39 -39.78 8.97
CA LEU A 4 29.71 -38.36 8.81
C LEU A 4 28.50 -37.64 8.22
N ASN A 5 27.89 -36.77 9.02
CA ASN A 5 26.91 -35.77 8.57
C ASN A 5 27.60 -34.78 7.62
N LEU A 6 27.46 -34.98 6.31
CA LEU A 6 27.75 -33.96 5.31
C LEU A 6 26.52 -33.05 5.19
N CYS A 7 26.46 -31.99 6.00
CA CYS A 7 25.56 -30.87 5.74
C CYS A 7 26.09 -30.10 4.51
N GLY A 8 25.77 -30.60 3.31
CA GLY A 8 26.20 -29.99 2.06
C GLY A 8 25.52 -28.65 1.83
N THR A 9 26.30 -27.61 1.51
CA THR A 9 25.76 -26.32 1.07
C THR A 9 24.98 -26.52 -0.23
N ARG A 10 23.67 -26.24 -0.21
CA ARG A 10 22.83 -26.25 -1.41
C ARG A 10 23.17 -25.02 -2.27
N ILE A 11 23.69 -25.24 -3.47
CA ILE A 11 23.92 -24.19 -4.46
C ILE A 11 22.77 -24.22 -5.48
N ILE A 12 22.04 -23.11 -5.61
CA ILE A 12 21.02 -22.92 -6.64
C ILE A 12 21.56 -21.90 -7.64
N ARG A 13 21.49 -22.23 -8.93
CA ARG A 13 21.85 -21.32 -10.02
C ARG A 13 20.58 -20.90 -10.75
N THR A 14 20.45 -19.60 -10.98
CA THR A 14 19.34 -19.02 -11.73
C THR A 14 19.82 -17.76 -12.44
N LYS A 15 19.12 -17.33 -13.50
CA LYS A 15 19.44 -16.06 -14.18
C LYS A 15 19.02 -14.84 -13.36
N VAL A 16 17.88 -14.90 -12.68
CA VAL A 16 17.36 -13.77 -11.91
C VAL A 16 16.96 -14.23 -10.50
N ALA A 17 17.49 -13.57 -9.48
CA ALA A 17 17.04 -13.76 -8.11
C ALA A 17 16.13 -12.58 -7.72
N ILE A 18 14.92 -12.88 -7.24
CA ILE A 18 13.95 -11.90 -6.72
C ILE A 18 13.93 -12.05 -5.21
N LEU A 19 14.28 -10.98 -4.50
CA LEU A 19 14.39 -11.01 -3.04
C LEU A 19 13.11 -10.45 -2.43
N GLY A 20 12.27 -11.35 -1.92
CA GLY A 20 10.95 -11.05 -1.37
C GLY A 20 9.82 -11.31 -2.37
N SER A 21 8.70 -11.80 -1.84
CA SER A 21 7.47 -12.16 -2.55
C SER A 21 6.28 -11.27 -2.15
N GLY A 22 6.57 -10.03 -1.78
CA GLY A 22 5.55 -8.98 -1.72
C GLY A 22 5.06 -8.56 -3.10
N MET A 23 4.08 -7.66 -3.15
CA MET A 23 3.47 -7.20 -4.40
C MET A 23 4.47 -6.83 -5.50
N ALA A 24 5.49 -6.03 -5.19
CA ALA A 24 6.51 -5.61 -6.16
C ALA A 24 7.36 -6.80 -6.69
N GLY A 25 7.77 -7.72 -5.81
CA GLY A 25 8.54 -8.90 -6.21
C GLY A 25 7.72 -9.85 -7.09
N MET A 26 6.44 -10.02 -6.77
CA MET A 26 5.53 -10.84 -7.55
C MET A 26 5.16 -10.20 -8.89
N ALA A 27 5.01 -8.87 -8.94
CA ALA A 27 4.86 -8.13 -10.20
C ALA A 27 6.11 -8.29 -11.09
N ALA A 28 7.31 -8.16 -10.52
CA ALA A 28 8.55 -8.37 -11.26
C ALA A 28 8.64 -9.81 -11.83
N ALA A 29 8.32 -10.83 -11.02
CA ALA A 29 8.29 -12.23 -11.47
C ALA A 29 7.28 -12.45 -12.61
N ARG A 30 6.10 -11.86 -12.51
CA ARG A 30 5.09 -11.89 -13.57
C ARG A 30 5.61 -11.27 -14.86
N THR A 31 6.19 -10.07 -14.78
CA THR A 31 6.78 -9.39 -15.94
C THR A 31 7.88 -10.22 -16.59
N LEU A 32 8.78 -10.84 -15.81
CA LEU A 32 9.79 -11.75 -16.36
C LEU A 32 9.15 -12.91 -17.13
N SER A 33 8.15 -13.56 -16.54
CA SER A 33 7.44 -14.68 -17.16
C SER A 33 6.72 -14.26 -18.45
N GLU A 34 6.03 -13.11 -18.45
CA GLU A 34 5.33 -12.56 -19.63
C GLU A 34 6.32 -12.21 -20.76
N ASN A 35 7.57 -11.91 -20.42
CA ASN A 35 8.65 -11.67 -21.38
C ASN A 35 9.48 -12.94 -21.70
N GLY A 36 8.99 -14.13 -21.35
CA GLY A 36 9.63 -15.40 -21.65
C GLY A 36 10.86 -15.73 -20.81
N ILE A 37 11.13 -14.98 -19.74
CA ILE A 37 12.21 -15.23 -18.79
C ILE A 37 11.65 -16.08 -17.64
N SER A 38 11.78 -17.40 -17.74
CA SER A 38 11.27 -18.36 -16.74
C SER A 38 12.33 -18.84 -15.73
N ASP A 39 13.61 -18.57 -16.00
CA ASP A 39 14.72 -18.92 -15.10
C ASP A 39 14.92 -17.80 -14.06
N PHE A 40 14.03 -17.80 -13.07
CA PHE A 40 14.14 -16.96 -11.89
C PHE A 40 13.84 -17.74 -10.60
N LEU A 41 14.41 -17.26 -9.49
CA LEU A 41 14.15 -17.75 -8.14
C LEU A 41 13.67 -16.60 -7.26
N ILE A 42 12.48 -16.72 -6.71
CA ILE A 42 11.92 -15.87 -5.65
C ILE A 42 12.38 -16.43 -4.31
N ILE A 43 13.02 -15.60 -3.50
CA ILE A 43 13.51 -15.95 -2.17
C ILE A 43 12.69 -15.16 -1.15
N GLU A 44 11.85 -15.85 -0.39
CA GLU A 44 10.93 -15.25 0.58
C GLU A 44 11.35 -15.61 2.01
N ALA A 45 11.42 -14.61 2.88
CA ALA A 45 11.78 -14.79 4.28
C ALA A 45 10.67 -15.49 5.08
N GLN A 46 9.40 -15.26 4.72
CA GLN A 46 8.22 -15.84 5.34
C GLN A 46 7.86 -17.22 4.75
N SER A 47 6.88 -17.88 5.37
CA SER A 47 6.30 -19.13 4.90
C SER A 47 5.16 -18.95 3.89
N THR A 48 4.84 -17.71 3.52
CA THR A 48 3.74 -17.36 2.59
C THR A 48 4.15 -16.21 1.69
N LEU A 49 3.53 -16.14 0.51
CA LEU A 49 3.58 -14.99 -0.39
C LEU A 49 2.69 -13.85 0.15
N GLY A 50 2.96 -12.62 -0.30
CA GLY A 50 2.14 -11.44 -0.01
C GLY A 50 2.90 -10.29 0.66
N GLY A 51 3.95 -10.61 1.42
CA GLY A 51 4.76 -9.61 2.11
C GLY A 51 3.96 -8.84 3.17
N ARG A 52 3.63 -7.57 2.87
CA ARG A 52 2.80 -6.71 3.75
C ARG A 52 1.32 -7.03 3.66
N MET A 53 0.84 -7.65 2.59
CA MET A 53 -0.53 -8.19 2.51
C MET A 53 -0.60 -9.45 3.36
N LYS A 54 -0.91 -9.27 4.65
CA LYS A 54 -0.84 -10.32 5.65
C LYS A 54 -2.06 -10.27 6.53
N GLU A 55 -2.67 -11.43 6.67
CA GLU A 55 -3.84 -11.68 7.48
C GLU A 55 -3.51 -12.56 8.71
N ILE A 56 -4.34 -12.46 9.76
CA ILE A 56 -4.32 -13.37 10.92
C ILE A 56 -5.74 -13.76 11.33
N LYS A 57 -5.86 -14.81 12.15
CA LYS A 57 -7.11 -15.15 12.83
C LYS A 57 -7.21 -14.41 14.16
N PHE A 58 -8.29 -13.66 14.35
CA PHE A 58 -8.59 -12.95 15.60
C PHE A 58 -10.10 -12.98 15.87
N GLY A 59 -10.49 -13.40 17.08
CA GLY A 59 -11.91 -13.45 17.46
C GLY A 59 -12.80 -14.37 16.60
N GLY A 60 -12.22 -15.36 15.92
CA GLY A 60 -12.94 -16.25 15.00
C GLY A 60 -13.03 -15.74 13.55
N TYR A 61 -12.53 -14.53 13.30
CA TYR A 61 -12.52 -13.89 11.98
C TYR A 61 -11.11 -13.81 11.40
N THR A 62 -11.02 -13.57 10.09
CA THR A 62 -9.78 -13.13 9.45
C THR A 62 -9.71 -11.61 9.47
N ILE A 63 -8.59 -11.08 9.95
CA ILE A 63 -8.32 -9.65 9.90
C ILE A 63 -6.98 -9.41 9.21
N GLU A 64 -6.87 -8.28 8.53
CA GLU A 64 -5.63 -7.82 7.90
C GLU A 64 -4.73 -7.13 8.94
N LEU A 65 -3.44 -7.47 8.93
CA LEU A 65 -2.39 -6.77 9.67
C LEU A 65 -1.71 -5.67 8.85
N GLY A 66 -1.96 -5.64 7.54
CA GLY A 66 -1.37 -4.67 6.62
C GLY A 66 -2.44 -3.91 5.85
N PRO A 67 -2.33 -3.81 4.51
CA PRO A 67 -3.34 -3.11 3.73
C PRO A 67 -4.69 -3.80 3.92
N SER A 68 -5.72 -3.00 4.14
CA SER A 68 -7.09 -3.48 4.36
C SER A 68 -8.10 -2.85 3.39
N TRP A 69 -7.68 -1.86 2.62
CA TRP A 69 -8.49 -1.19 1.61
C TRP A 69 -7.93 -1.39 0.21
N ILE A 70 -8.83 -1.54 -0.76
CA ILE A 70 -8.56 -1.21 -2.16
C ILE A 70 -8.91 0.27 -2.30
N GLN A 71 -7.89 1.12 -2.46
CA GLN A 71 -8.06 2.56 -2.56
C GLN A 71 -8.09 3.04 -4.00
N GLY A 72 -9.12 3.81 -4.36
CA GLY A 72 -9.42 4.25 -5.72
C GLY A 72 -9.84 3.08 -6.62
N ILE A 73 -11.06 3.14 -7.15
CA ILE A 73 -11.67 1.97 -7.81
C ILE A 73 -11.66 2.12 -9.32
N ARG A 74 -12.39 3.11 -9.83
CA ARG A 74 -12.61 3.30 -11.25
C ARG A 74 -12.98 4.75 -11.53
N ASN A 75 -12.35 5.29 -12.55
CA ASN A 75 -12.70 6.59 -13.08
C ASN A 75 -13.83 6.43 -14.11
N ASN A 76 -15.00 6.97 -13.81
CA ASN A 76 -16.17 6.88 -14.69
C ASN A 76 -16.06 7.78 -15.93
N GLU A 77 -15.21 8.81 -15.89
CA GLU A 77 -15.00 9.73 -17.02
C GLU A 77 -13.98 9.17 -18.02
N THR A 78 -12.82 8.69 -17.53
CA THR A 78 -11.75 8.15 -18.38
C THR A 78 -11.93 6.67 -18.69
N GLY A 79 -12.74 5.96 -17.90
CA GLY A 79 -12.91 4.50 -17.97
C GLY A 79 -11.76 3.70 -17.36
N GLU A 80 -10.73 4.36 -16.84
CA GLU A 80 -9.58 3.72 -16.21
C GLU A 80 -9.97 3.01 -14.91
N GLU A 81 -9.44 1.81 -14.69
CA GLU A 81 -9.71 1.00 -13.49
C GLU A 81 -8.42 0.72 -12.72
N ASN A 82 -8.49 0.74 -11.40
CA ASN A 82 -7.39 0.31 -10.55
C ASN A 82 -7.10 -1.19 -10.83
N PRO A 83 -5.87 -1.56 -11.22
CA PRO A 83 -5.53 -2.95 -11.52
C PRO A 83 -5.76 -3.89 -10.34
N ILE A 84 -5.68 -3.39 -9.10
CA ILE A 84 -5.98 -4.18 -7.90
C ILE A 84 -7.47 -4.46 -7.78
N TRP A 85 -8.33 -3.51 -8.19
CA TRP A 85 -9.78 -3.73 -8.27
C TRP A 85 -10.13 -4.78 -9.33
N THR A 86 -9.49 -4.74 -10.49
CA THR A 86 -9.63 -5.79 -11.52
C THR A 86 -9.28 -7.17 -10.96
N LEU A 87 -8.19 -7.28 -10.19
CA LEU A 87 -7.79 -8.53 -9.54
C LEU A 87 -8.78 -8.98 -8.46
N ALA A 88 -9.28 -8.04 -7.65
CA ALA A 88 -10.29 -8.33 -6.64
C ALA A 88 -11.56 -8.93 -7.27
N ASN A 89 -12.04 -8.34 -8.38
CA ASN A 89 -13.18 -8.86 -9.12
C ASN A 89 -12.90 -10.24 -9.74
N LYS A 90 -11.73 -10.41 -10.37
CA LYS A 90 -11.29 -11.70 -10.96
C LYS A 90 -11.34 -12.83 -9.93
N HIS A 91 -10.87 -12.57 -8.70
CA HIS A 91 -10.79 -13.56 -7.62
C HIS A 91 -12.00 -13.57 -6.68
N LYS A 92 -13.02 -12.76 -7.01
CA LYS A 92 -14.25 -12.57 -6.23
C LYS A 92 -13.93 -12.28 -4.76
N LEU A 93 -12.97 -11.39 -4.52
CA LEU A 93 -12.54 -11.01 -3.17
C LEU A 93 -13.68 -10.23 -2.50
N MET A 94 -14.17 -10.73 -1.38
CA MET A 94 -15.23 -10.07 -0.62
C MET A 94 -14.71 -8.75 -0.03
N ASN A 95 -15.46 -7.69 -0.28
CA ASN A 95 -15.15 -6.34 0.17
C ASN A 95 -16.44 -5.55 0.34
N ILE A 96 -16.36 -4.43 1.06
CA ILE A 96 -17.47 -3.52 1.30
C ILE A 96 -17.03 -2.08 1.06
N TYR A 97 -17.90 -1.28 0.45
CA TYR A 97 -17.66 0.15 0.29
C TYR A 97 -17.52 0.83 1.65
N THR A 98 -16.53 1.72 1.79
CA THR A 98 -16.36 2.58 2.97
C THR A 98 -17.02 3.93 2.70
N ASP A 99 -18.11 4.20 3.42
CA ASP A 99 -18.77 5.51 3.40
C ASP A 99 -18.09 6.41 4.44
N TYR A 100 -17.31 7.39 3.98
CA TYR A 100 -16.63 8.35 4.85
C TYR A 100 -17.53 9.52 5.27
N ASP A 101 -18.70 9.68 4.64
CA ASP A 101 -19.68 10.70 4.99
C ASP A 101 -20.55 10.26 6.19
N ASP A 102 -20.71 8.94 6.41
CA ASP A 102 -21.34 8.38 7.61
C ASP A 102 -20.40 8.44 8.84
N LEU A 103 -20.13 9.67 9.25
CA LEU A 103 -19.18 10.01 10.30
C LEU A 103 -19.88 10.29 11.64
N LEU A 104 -19.36 9.68 12.70
CA LEU A 104 -19.65 10.08 14.08
C LEU A 104 -18.38 10.65 14.74
N THR A 105 -18.55 11.78 15.42
CA THR A 105 -17.47 12.46 16.15
C THR A 105 -17.70 12.41 17.66
N PHE A 106 -16.62 12.23 18.41
CA PHE A 106 -16.64 12.04 19.86
C PHE A 106 -15.50 12.81 20.49
N ASP A 107 -15.74 13.37 21.68
CA ASP A 107 -14.69 13.92 22.54
C ASP A 107 -14.75 13.31 23.94
N GLN A 108 -13.99 13.88 24.87
CA GLN A 108 -13.92 13.39 26.25
C GLN A 108 -15.26 13.38 27.00
N ASN A 109 -16.29 14.06 26.49
CA ASN A 109 -17.64 14.13 27.06
C ASN A 109 -18.65 13.21 26.36
N GLY A 110 -18.23 12.46 25.34
CA GLY A 110 -19.09 11.58 24.56
C GLY A 110 -19.35 12.10 23.15
N PHE A 111 -20.55 11.86 22.62
CA PHE A 111 -20.92 12.30 21.28
C PHE A 111 -20.94 13.82 21.21
N THR A 112 -20.09 14.38 20.36
CA THR A 112 -19.96 15.81 20.13
C THR A 112 -19.77 15.99 18.63
N ASN A 113 -20.74 16.62 17.97
CA ASN A 113 -20.65 16.81 16.53
C ASN A 113 -19.72 17.99 16.19
N TYR A 114 -18.53 17.67 15.67
CA TYR A 114 -17.58 18.63 15.09
C TYR A 114 -17.20 18.26 13.65
N SER A 115 -18.10 17.60 12.91
CA SER A 115 -17.84 17.20 11.50
C SER A 115 -17.54 18.39 10.59
N ASN A 116 -18.04 19.58 10.91
CA ASN A 116 -17.69 20.80 10.18
C ASN A 116 -16.19 21.14 10.28
N ILE A 117 -15.54 20.86 11.41
CA ILE A 117 -14.09 21.06 11.59
C ILE A 117 -13.31 20.03 10.77
N VAL A 118 -13.81 18.79 10.70
CA VAL A 118 -13.27 17.76 9.82
C VAL A 118 -13.33 18.21 8.37
N ASN A 119 -14.51 18.62 7.88
CA ASN A 119 -14.67 19.05 6.50
C ASN A 119 -13.74 20.22 6.18
N GLN A 120 -13.59 21.16 7.12
CA GLN A 120 -12.64 22.25 6.98
C GLN A 120 -11.18 21.75 6.85
N ALA A 121 -10.77 20.70 7.57
CA ALA A 121 -9.45 20.12 7.43
C ALA A 121 -9.22 19.50 6.04
N PHE A 122 -10.21 18.76 5.50
CA PHE A 122 -10.16 18.22 4.13
C PHE A 122 -10.14 19.33 3.07
N ASP A 123 -10.97 20.38 3.22
CA ASP A 123 -10.94 21.54 2.33
C ASP A 123 -9.55 22.20 2.29
N LYS A 124 -8.87 22.24 3.45
CA LYS A 124 -7.51 22.79 3.57
C LYS A 124 -6.48 21.86 2.95
N PHE A 125 -6.63 20.56 3.12
CA PHE A 125 -5.83 19.56 2.44
C PHE A 125 -5.90 19.73 0.91
N ASP A 126 -7.10 19.84 0.34
CA ASP A 126 -7.29 19.99 -1.11
C ASP A 126 -6.67 21.29 -1.65
N GLN A 127 -6.79 22.39 -0.90
CA GLN A 127 -6.12 23.66 -1.23
C GLN A 127 -4.58 23.50 -1.27
N VAL A 128 -4.01 22.72 -0.34
CA VAL A 128 -2.58 22.41 -0.34
C VAL A 128 -2.20 21.57 -1.55
N VAL A 129 -3.02 20.59 -1.93
CA VAL A 129 -2.81 19.75 -3.12
C VAL A 129 -2.79 20.59 -4.40
N ASP A 130 -3.71 21.55 -4.54
CA ASP A 130 -3.75 22.43 -5.70
C ASP A 130 -2.56 23.40 -5.73
N ASP A 131 -2.12 23.91 -4.57
CA ASP A 131 -0.94 24.74 -4.49
C ASP A 131 0.35 23.96 -4.77
N ALA A 132 0.44 22.68 -4.35
CA ALA A 132 1.57 21.81 -4.67
C ALA A 132 1.73 21.62 -6.18
N ALA A 133 0.62 21.43 -6.90
CA ALA A 133 0.62 21.33 -8.36
C ALA A 133 1.14 22.61 -9.03
N LYS A 134 0.74 23.79 -8.54
CA LYS A 134 1.25 25.09 -9.03
C LYS A 134 2.74 25.24 -8.74
N ARG A 135 3.19 24.87 -7.53
CA ARG A 135 4.61 24.94 -7.15
C ARG A 135 5.47 24.06 -8.05
N LEU A 136 5.05 22.83 -8.29
CA LEU A 136 5.73 21.89 -9.18
C LEU A 136 5.81 22.44 -10.62
N ALA A 137 4.70 22.96 -11.16
CA ALA A 137 4.65 23.54 -12.50
C ALA A 137 5.56 24.76 -12.68
N LEU A 138 5.79 25.52 -11.60
CA LEU A 138 6.67 26.69 -11.57
C LEU A 138 8.13 26.35 -11.21
N GLY A 139 8.44 25.08 -10.93
CA GLY A 139 9.78 24.66 -10.51
C GLY A 139 10.21 25.25 -9.16
N LEU A 140 9.26 25.50 -8.26
CA LEU A 140 9.52 26.02 -6.93
C LEU A 140 10.00 24.90 -5.98
N GLU A 141 10.71 25.30 -4.93
CA GLU A 141 11.15 24.38 -3.88
C GLU A 141 9.97 23.74 -3.15
N ASP A 142 10.16 22.47 -2.77
CA ASP A 142 9.22 21.72 -1.95
C ASP A 142 9.17 22.27 -0.52
N LEU A 143 8.04 22.02 0.14
CA LEU A 143 7.78 22.39 1.53
C LEU A 143 7.32 21.15 2.30
N SER A 144 7.30 21.24 3.62
CA SER A 144 6.50 20.29 4.40
C SER A 144 5.01 20.52 4.14
N PHE A 145 4.20 19.47 4.24
CA PHE A 145 2.76 19.59 4.10
C PHE A 145 2.16 20.52 5.18
N ALA A 146 2.74 20.53 6.39
CA ALA A 146 2.39 21.46 7.47
C ALA A 146 2.59 22.94 7.08
N GLN A 147 3.67 23.27 6.34
CA GLN A 147 3.86 24.63 5.83
C GLN A 147 2.81 24.97 4.77
N GLY A 148 2.43 24.01 3.93
CA GLY A 148 1.30 24.14 3.01
C GLY A 148 0.01 24.50 3.75
N LEU A 149 -0.34 23.72 4.78
CA LEU A 149 -1.54 23.96 5.62
C LEU A 149 -1.49 25.34 6.28
N SER A 150 -0.33 25.73 6.83
CA SER A 150 -0.14 27.05 7.42
C SER A 150 -0.34 28.19 6.43
N LEU A 151 0.06 28.03 5.16
CA LEU A 151 -0.19 29.02 4.10
C LEU A 151 -1.67 29.15 3.77
N GLN A 152 -2.46 28.07 3.95
CA GLN A 152 -3.92 28.09 3.84
C GLN A 152 -4.62 28.58 5.11
N GLY A 153 -3.86 29.01 6.13
CA GLY A 153 -4.40 29.48 7.41
C GLY A 153 -4.89 28.36 8.32
N TRP A 154 -4.45 27.12 8.10
CA TRP A 154 -4.79 25.98 8.96
C TRP A 154 -3.62 25.62 9.86
N ILE A 155 -3.78 25.88 11.17
CA ILE A 155 -2.81 25.52 12.20
C ILE A 155 -3.60 24.97 13.40
N PRO A 156 -3.84 23.66 13.48
CA PRO A 156 -4.69 23.05 14.52
C PRO A 156 -4.25 23.41 15.95
N GLN A 157 -5.15 24.03 16.73
CA GLN A 157 -4.89 24.42 18.12
C GLN A 157 -5.70 23.57 19.10
N THR A 158 -6.97 23.34 18.80
CA THR A 158 -7.92 22.64 19.68
C THR A 158 -7.82 21.12 19.52
N PRO A 159 -8.30 20.33 20.50
CA PRO A 159 -8.36 18.87 20.36
C PRO A 159 -9.16 18.42 19.13
N HIS A 160 -10.29 19.06 18.83
CA HIS A 160 -11.10 18.72 17.66
C HIS A 160 -10.37 19.01 16.34
N GLU A 161 -9.70 20.16 16.23
CA GLU A 161 -8.88 20.47 15.04
C GLU A 161 -7.72 19.49 14.86
N LYS A 162 -7.07 19.06 15.95
CA LYS A 162 -5.97 18.09 15.88
C LYS A 162 -6.44 16.70 15.44
N VAL A 163 -7.63 16.27 15.86
CA VAL A 163 -8.24 15.01 15.39
C VAL A 163 -8.65 15.14 13.93
N ALA A 164 -9.23 16.28 13.54
CA ALA A 164 -9.57 16.57 12.15
C ALA A 164 -8.32 16.56 11.23
N ASP A 165 -7.24 17.20 11.67
CA ASP A 165 -5.95 17.22 10.95
C ASP A 165 -5.34 15.82 10.82
N TRP A 166 -5.34 15.05 11.92
CA TRP A 166 -4.88 13.67 11.92
C TRP A 166 -5.70 12.81 10.94
N TRP A 167 -7.02 12.99 10.89
CA TRP A 167 -7.85 12.21 9.98
C TRP A 167 -7.68 12.64 8.52
N ALA A 168 -7.55 13.94 8.25
CA ALA A 168 -7.29 14.44 6.90
C ALA A 168 -5.90 14.07 6.36
N PHE A 169 -4.94 13.74 7.24
CA PHE A 169 -3.56 13.49 6.85
C PHE A 169 -3.00 12.18 7.40
N ASP A 170 -2.66 12.12 8.69
CA ASP A 170 -1.94 11.00 9.31
C ASP A 170 -2.65 9.65 9.13
N PHE A 171 -3.99 9.63 9.06
CA PHE A 171 -4.76 8.42 8.79
C PHE A 171 -4.36 7.76 7.46
N GLU A 172 -4.09 8.56 6.43
CA GLU A 172 -3.70 8.07 5.10
C GLU A 172 -2.19 7.85 5.01
N TYR A 173 -1.38 8.76 5.57
CA TYR A 173 0.07 8.78 5.34
C TYR A 173 0.90 8.13 6.45
N ALA A 174 0.29 7.83 7.61
CA ALA A 174 0.93 7.25 8.79
C ALA A 174 2.13 8.04 9.34
N ASP A 175 2.26 9.31 8.99
CA ASP A 175 3.22 10.28 9.51
C ASP A 175 2.58 11.68 9.53
N THR A 176 3.21 12.61 10.21
CA THR A 176 2.67 13.96 10.41
C THR A 176 2.82 14.83 9.15
N PRO A 177 1.99 15.87 8.99
CA PRO A 177 2.18 16.86 7.93
C PRO A 177 3.55 17.54 7.95
N SER A 178 4.19 17.62 9.13
CA SER A 178 5.49 18.27 9.30
C SER A 178 6.67 17.42 8.81
N ALA A 179 6.52 16.10 8.80
CA ALA A 179 7.51 15.15 8.32
C ALA A 179 7.34 14.78 6.83
N SER A 180 6.24 15.21 6.23
CA SER A 180 5.83 14.81 4.89
C SER A 180 6.02 15.93 3.87
N SER A 181 6.45 15.55 2.67
CA SER A 181 6.61 16.46 1.52
C SER A 181 5.26 16.96 1.01
N MET A 182 5.14 18.27 0.78
CA MET A 182 3.93 18.86 0.18
C MET A 182 3.72 18.34 -1.23
N ILE A 183 4.75 18.34 -2.08
CA ILE A 183 4.68 17.92 -3.47
C ILE A 183 4.41 16.42 -3.59
N GLU A 184 5.21 15.56 -2.93
CA GLU A 184 5.08 14.11 -3.09
C GLU A 184 3.75 13.58 -2.52
N THR A 185 3.30 14.12 -1.38
CA THR A 185 1.98 13.76 -0.82
C THR A 185 0.85 14.16 -1.77
N SER A 186 0.95 15.32 -2.42
CA SER A 186 -0.06 15.78 -3.36
C SER A 186 -0.04 14.98 -4.67
N MET A 187 1.15 14.54 -5.10
CA MET A 187 1.30 13.61 -6.23
C MET A 187 0.66 12.25 -5.94
N HIS A 188 0.75 11.74 -4.71
CA HIS A 188 -0.01 10.54 -4.30
C HIS A 188 -1.52 10.73 -4.55
N THR A 189 -2.11 11.83 -4.05
CA THR A 189 -3.54 12.09 -4.22
C THR A 189 -3.95 12.14 -5.69
N LYS A 190 -3.14 12.80 -6.53
CA LYS A 190 -3.43 12.89 -7.97
C LYS A 190 -3.23 11.57 -8.72
N THR A 191 -2.31 10.70 -8.28
CA THR A 191 -1.96 9.45 -9.00
C THR A 191 -2.75 8.24 -8.54
N SER A 192 -3.35 8.30 -7.35
CA SER A 192 -4.27 7.28 -6.82
C SER A 192 -5.74 7.74 -7.01
N TYR A 193 -6.19 8.73 -6.24
CA TYR A 193 -7.62 9.08 -6.17
C TYR A 193 -8.11 9.85 -7.39
N ALA A 194 -7.41 10.91 -7.79
CA ALA A 194 -7.83 11.68 -8.97
C ALA A 194 -7.68 10.88 -10.29
N ARG A 195 -6.83 9.84 -10.28
CA ARG A 195 -6.67 8.92 -11.40
C ARG A 195 -7.83 7.94 -11.50
N TRP A 196 -8.19 7.30 -10.38
CA TRP A 196 -9.25 6.29 -10.33
C TRP A 196 -10.53 6.85 -9.72
N SER A 197 -10.67 6.88 -8.41
CA SER A 197 -11.76 7.58 -7.72
C SER A 197 -11.40 7.78 -6.25
N GLU A 198 -12.22 8.51 -5.51
CA GLU A 198 -12.13 8.63 -4.04
C GLU A 198 -12.74 7.42 -3.32
N ASP A 199 -13.40 6.51 -4.06
CA ASP A 199 -14.02 5.33 -3.49
C ASP A 199 -12.96 4.39 -2.92
N ASN A 200 -13.25 3.87 -1.73
CA ASN A 200 -12.42 2.88 -1.07
C ASN A 200 -13.27 1.70 -0.63
N HIS A 201 -12.73 0.49 -0.83
CA HIS A 201 -13.41 -0.74 -0.44
C HIS A 201 -12.59 -1.51 0.60
N PHE A 202 -13.16 -1.73 1.78
CA PHE A 202 -12.56 -2.50 2.85
C PHE A 202 -12.70 -4.00 2.58
N VAL A 203 -11.60 -4.74 2.65
CA VAL A 203 -11.57 -6.18 2.39
C VAL A 203 -12.07 -6.93 3.63
N ILE A 204 -13.08 -7.78 3.42
CA ILE A 204 -13.73 -8.59 4.48
C ILE A 204 -13.67 -10.09 4.17
N ASP A 205 -12.76 -10.48 3.27
CA ASP A 205 -12.66 -11.86 2.81
C ASP A 205 -11.95 -12.75 3.84
N GLU A 206 -12.59 -13.85 4.24
CA GLU A 206 -12.01 -14.83 5.17
C GLU A 206 -10.77 -15.57 4.63
N ARG A 207 -10.48 -15.45 3.33
CA ARG A 207 -9.23 -15.91 2.73
C ARG A 207 -8.08 -14.92 2.95
N GLY A 208 -8.37 -13.67 3.32
CA GLY A 208 -7.42 -12.56 3.44
C GLY A 208 -7.07 -11.91 2.11
N TYR A 209 -6.71 -10.62 2.14
CA TYR A 209 -6.39 -9.80 0.98
C TYR A 209 -5.16 -10.31 0.23
N GLY A 210 -4.20 -10.91 0.95
CA GLY A 210 -3.03 -11.60 0.37
C GLY A 210 -3.39 -12.74 -0.60
N THR A 211 -4.65 -13.18 -0.64
CA THR A 211 -5.16 -14.16 -1.61
C THR A 211 -4.93 -13.72 -3.05
N LEU A 212 -5.04 -12.42 -3.36
CA LEU A 212 -4.77 -11.93 -4.72
C LEU A 212 -3.36 -12.31 -5.18
N VAL A 213 -2.38 -12.16 -4.29
CA VAL A 213 -0.97 -12.50 -4.58
C VAL A 213 -0.82 -13.99 -4.80
N ARG A 214 -1.37 -14.80 -3.90
CA ARG A 214 -1.25 -16.26 -3.93
C ARG A 214 -1.93 -16.87 -5.15
N GLU A 215 -3.09 -16.34 -5.55
CA GLU A 215 -3.82 -16.84 -6.72
C GLU A 215 -3.17 -16.38 -8.03
N GLU A 216 -2.73 -15.12 -8.13
CA GLU A 216 -2.01 -14.66 -9.32
C GLU A 216 -0.70 -15.41 -9.52
N ALA A 217 0.04 -15.69 -8.43
CA ALA A 217 1.31 -16.42 -8.48
C ALA A 217 1.21 -17.76 -9.24
N LYS A 218 0.08 -18.47 -9.12
CA LYS A 218 -0.14 -19.77 -9.78
C LYS A 218 -0.10 -19.69 -11.30
N THR A 219 -0.28 -18.49 -11.87
CA THR A 219 -0.34 -18.29 -13.32
C THR A 219 1.04 -18.11 -13.97
N PHE A 220 2.07 -17.77 -13.19
CA PHE A 220 3.41 -17.46 -13.70
C PHE A 220 4.57 -18.05 -12.88
N THR A 221 4.28 -18.77 -11.79
CA THR A 221 5.29 -19.46 -10.98
C THR A 221 4.98 -20.95 -10.85
N ASN A 222 6.01 -21.72 -10.49
CA ASN A 222 5.88 -23.10 -10.03
C ASN A 222 6.72 -23.34 -8.77
N GLU A 223 6.63 -24.54 -8.18
CA GLU A 223 7.34 -24.90 -6.93
C GLU A 223 8.86 -24.71 -7.00
N LYS A 224 9.47 -24.77 -8.19
CA LYS A 224 10.91 -24.58 -8.35
C LYS A 224 11.31 -23.10 -8.34
N ASN A 225 10.37 -22.19 -8.61
CA ASN A 225 10.61 -20.76 -8.64
C ASN A 225 10.62 -20.13 -7.24
N ILE A 226 10.16 -20.82 -6.18
CA ILE A 226 9.96 -20.18 -4.87
C ILE A 226 10.70 -20.91 -3.77
N LEU A 227 11.50 -20.16 -3.03
CA LEU A 227 12.20 -20.61 -1.85
C LEU A 227 11.70 -19.83 -0.63
N TYR A 228 10.79 -20.45 0.13
CA TYR A 228 10.24 -19.91 1.38
C TYR A 228 11.22 -20.03 2.55
N ASN A 229 10.89 -19.36 3.67
CA ASN A 229 11.63 -19.40 4.94
C ASN A 229 13.13 -19.13 4.78
N SER A 230 13.49 -18.29 3.83
CA SER A 230 14.86 -18.06 3.40
C SER A 230 15.17 -16.57 3.44
N THR A 231 15.91 -16.17 4.47
CA THR A 231 16.34 -14.79 4.62
C THR A 231 17.66 -14.58 3.90
N VAL A 232 17.68 -13.67 2.92
CA VAL A 232 18.94 -13.25 2.28
C VAL A 232 19.70 -12.36 3.24
N THR A 233 20.89 -12.80 3.66
CA THR A 233 21.76 -12.06 4.59
C THR A 233 22.92 -11.37 3.89
N LYS A 234 23.23 -11.75 2.65
CA LYS A 234 24.35 -11.19 1.90
C LYS A 234 24.12 -11.29 0.40
N VAL A 235 24.30 -10.18 -0.30
CA VAL A 235 24.38 -10.12 -1.76
C VAL A 235 25.82 -9.76 -2.13
N LYS A 236 26.43 -10.56 -3.00
CA LYS A 236 27.73 -10.25 -3.62
C LYS A 236 27.49 -10.08 -5.11
N TYR A 237 28.05 -9.04 -5.70
CA TYR A 237 27.95 -8.78 -7.14
C TYR A 237 29.35 -8.58 -7.73
N SER A 238 29.49 -8.84 -9.03
CA SER A 238 30.73 -8.63 -9.77
C SER A 238 30.41 -8.24 -11.21
N ASN A 239 31.32 -7.51 -11.86
CA ASN A 239 31.15 -7.09 -13.26
C ASN A 239 31.53 -8.18 -14.28
N ARG A 240 31.90 -9.39 -13.83
CA ARG A 240 32.20 -10.50 -14.73
C ARG A 240 30.92 -11.32 -14.98
N LEU A 241 30.54 -11.38 -16.25
CA LEU A 241 29.52 -12.31 -16.77
C LEU A 241 29.98 -13.77 -16.60
#